data_AF-A0A6M4IU03-F1
#
_entry.id   AF-A0A6M4IU03-F1
#
_cell.length_a   1.000
_cell.length_b   1.000
_cell.length_c   1.000
_cell.angle_alpha   90.00
_cell.angle_beta   90.00
_cell.angle_gamma   90.00
#
_symmetry.space_group_name_H-M   'P 1'
#
loop_
_entity.id
_entity.type
_entity.pdbx_description
1 polymer ?
#
loop_
_entity_poly.entity_id
_entity_poly.type
_entity_poly.pdbx_seq_one_letter_code
_entity_poly.pdbx_strand_id
1 'polypeptide(L)'
;MEALLGSHIALRNQRRLQTAMRCARLPTVKTLDDFDFTFQPSVKRDQLESLHTLQFLERKENVVFLGPPGVGKTHLAISLAVIAAERGRRVYYATLADLITWLEDAQQAGHLTRRLRTLVSPSLMVVDEIGYLPISRTGAQLFFQLMSRRYEHASTVLTSNKSFEEWGEVFGDEVMAAALIDRLVHHCHIVNIRGNSYRMREHRALASRLAPPPAPDSSSAPVRGRSPRRQEG
;
A
#
# COMPACT_ATOMS: atom_id res chain seq x y z
N MET A 1 14.25 40.16 -5.71
CA MET A 1 13.90 39.43 -6.95
C MET A 1 13.89 37.91 -6.73
N GLU A 2 14.85 37.35 -5.99
CA GLU A 2 14.91 35.91 -5.65
C GLU A 2 13.69 35.37 -4.87
N ALA A 3 13.15 36.13 -3.91
CA ALA A 3 11.97 35.70 -3.13
C ALA A 3 10.69 35.53 -3.97
N LEU A 4 10.52 36.34 -5.02
CA LEU A 4 9.39 36.24 -5.97
C LEU A 4 9.56 35.09 -6.97
N LEU A 5 10.80 34.79 -7.35
CA LEU A 5 11.12 33.61 -8.15
C LEU A 5 10.90 32.31 -7.35
N GLY A 6 11.33 32.29 -6.08
CA GLY A 6 11.10 31.16 -5.17
C GLY A 6 9.61 30.89 -4.91
N SER A 7 8.82 31.93 -4.66
CA SER A 7 7.38 31.78 -4.46
C SER A 7 6.65 31.31 -5.73
N HIS A 8 7.07 31.78 -6.91
CA HIS A 8 6.49 31.35 -8.19
C HIS A 8 6.83 29.89 -8.55
N ILE A 9 8.05 29.43 -8.23
CA ILE A 9 8.47 28.03 -8.37
C ILE A 9 7.66 27.13 -7.42
N ALA A 10 7.51 27.54 -6.16
CA ALA A 10 6.73 26.81 -5.17
C ALA A 10 5.26 26.65 -5.59
N LEU A 11 4.63 27.71 -6.09
CA LEU A 11 3.24 27.68 -6.57
C LEU A 11 3.05 26.78 -7.79
N ARG A 12 4.05 26.73 -8.70
CA ARG A 12 4.06 25.81 -9.85
C ARG A 12 4.22 24.36 -9.42
N ASN A 13 5.10 24.08 -8.47
CA ASN A 13 5.31 22.75 -7.92
C ASN A 13 4.07 22.27 -7.15
N GLN A 14 3.42 23.15 -6.40
CA GLN A 14 2.19 22.84 -5.68
C GLN A 14 1.02 22.54 -6.63
N ARG A 15 0.85 23.31 -7.71
CA ARG A 15 -0.15 23.02 -8.74
C ARG A 15 0.15 21.71 -9.47
N ARG A 16 1.42 21.44 -9.81
CA ARG A 16 1.85 20.16 -10.39
C ARG A 16 1.58 18.99 -9.47
N LEU A 17 1.86 19.13 -8.17
CA LEU A 17 1.56 18.13 -7.16
C LEU A 17 0.05 17.89 -7.05
N GLN A 18 -0.77 18.95 -6.98
CA GLN A 18 -2.23 18.81 -6.94
C GLN A 18 -2.80 18.16 -8.21
N THR A 19 -2.29 18.51 -9.39
CA THR A 19 -2.67 17.86 -10.64
C THR A 19 -2.19 16.41 -10.70
N ALA A 20 -0.96 16.14 -10.28
CA ALA A 20 -0.41 14.79 -10.20
C ALA A 20 -1.20 13.92 -9.23
N MET A 21 -1.58 14.44 -8.06
CA MET A 21 -2.44 13.76 -7.08
C MET A 21 -3.82 13.43 -7.66
N ARG A 22 -4.45 14.38 -8.36
CA ARG A 22 -5.74 14.15 -9.04
C ARG A 22 -5.63 13.13 -10.17
N CYS A 23 -4.59 13.23 -10.99
CA CYS A 23 -4.37 12.32 -12.12
C CYS A 23 -3.91 10.92 -11.68
N ALA A 24 -3.21 10.82 -10.55
CA ALA A 24 -2.70 9.57 -10.02
C ALA A 24 -3.76 8.70 -9.35
N ARG A 25 -4.98 9.22 -9.09
CA ARG A 25 -6.07 8.48 -8.42
C ARG A 25 -5.66 7.90 -7.07
N LEU A 26 -4.78 8.59 -6.34
CA LEU A 26 -4.35 8.13 -5.02
C LEU A 26 -5.52 8.23 -4.03
N PRO A 27 -5.81 7.15 -3.27
CA PRO A 27 -6.95 7.15 -2.35
C PRO A 27 -6.68 8.03 -1.12
N THR A 28 -5.41 8.13 -0.71
CA THR A 28 -4.96 8.94 0.42
C THR A 28 -3.53 9.45 0.14
N VAL A 29 -3.09 10.46 0.89
CA VAL A 29 -1.68 10.87 0.92
C VAL A 29 -1.04 10.22 2.14
N LYS A 30 0.03 9.46 1.91
CA LYS A 30 0.86 8.82 2.93
C LYS A 30 2.31 9.04 2.56
N THR A 31 3.15 9.42 3.51
CA THR A 31 4.60 9.59 3.28
C THR A 31 5.38 8.47 3.97
N LEU A 32 6.68 8.38 3.70
CA LEU A 32 7.55 7.47 4.44
C LEU A 32 7.66 7.88 5.91
N ASP A 33 7.62 9.18 6.20
CA ASP A 33 7.71 9.71 7.57
C ASP A 33 6.52 9.31 8.44
N ASP A 34 5.35 9.07 7.82
CA ASP A 34 4.17 8.54 8.49
C ASP A 34 4.29 7.04 8.83
N PHE A 35 5.34 6.35 8.36
CA PHE A 35 5.53 4.91 8.57
C PHE A 35 6.31 4.61 9.86
N ASP A 36 5.67 3.91 10.79
CA ASP A 36 6.24 3.55 12.08
C ASP A 36 7.13 2.30 11.99
N PHE A 37 8.42 2.51 11.69
CA PHE A 37 9.41 1.42 11.62
C PHE A 37 9.55 0.63 12.93
N THR A 38 9.22 1.24 14.08
CA THR A 38 9.30 0.53 15.37
C THR A 38 8.21 -0.53 15.50
N PHE A 39 7.05 -0.28 14.90
CA PHE A 39 5.94 -1.22 14.88
C PHE A 39 6.08 -2.29 13.79
N GLN A 40 6.86 -2.01 12.74
CA GLN A 40 7.13 -2.94 11.65
C GLN A 40 8.63 -3.27 11.51
N PRO A 41 9.24 -3.98 12.47
CA PRO A 41 10.68 -4.22 12.50
C PRO A 41 11.18 -5.17 11.40
N SER A 42 10.28 -5.90 10.74
CA SER A 42 10.64 -6.78 9.62
C SER A 42 11.12 -6.02 8.37
N VAL A 43 10.80 -4.73 8.28
CA VAL A 43 11.13 -3.89 7.14
C VAL A 43 12.43 -3.16 7.38
N LYS A 44 13.40 -3.38 6.51
CA LYS A 44 14.70 -2.69 6.56
C LYS A 44 14.52 -1.24 6.11
N ARG A 45 14.77 -0.30 7.02
CA ARG A 45 14.66 1.14 6.76
C ARG A 45 15.52 1.58 5.57
N ASP A 46 16.77 1.15 5.52
CA ASP A 46 17.71 1.49 4.44
C ASP A 46 17.20 1.08 3.05
N GLN A 47 16.52 -0.07 2.97
CA GLN A 47 15.93 -0.54 1.71
C GLN A 47 14.80 0.40 1.26
N LEU A 48 13.92 0.82 2.19
CA LEU A 48 12.85 1.74 1.86
C LEU A 48 13.37 3.14 1.52
N GLU A 49 14.33 3.66 2.28
CA GLU A 49 14.95 4.96 1.99
C GLU A 49 15.63 4.96 0.61
N SER A 50 16.33 3.88 0.27
CA SER A 50 16.89 3.66 -1.07
C SER A 50 15.81 3.68 -2.16
N LEU A 51 14.67 3.00 -1.95
CA LEU A 51 13.55 3.05 -2.90
C LEU A 51 12.97 4.47 -3.05
N HIS A 52 12.94 5.28 -1.98
CA HIS A 52 12.46 6.67 -2.03
C HIS A 52 13.46 7.64 -2.70
N THR A 53 14.67 7.19 -3.04
CA THR A 53 15.54 7.91 -4.01
C THR A 53 14.98 7.86 -5.44
N LEU A 54 14.04 6.94 -5.71
CA LEU A 54 13.40 6.72 -7.02
C LEU A 54 14.33 6.28 -8.16
N GLN A 55 15.59 5.92 -7.87
CA GLN A 55 16.53 5.42 -8.89
C GLN A 55 15.99 4.19 -9.63
N PHE A 56 15.18 3.36 -8.97
CA PHE A 56 14.54 2.20 -9.60
C PHE A 56 13.64 2.59 -10.80
N LEU A 57 13.09 3.81 -10.83
CA LEU A 57 12.30 4.33 -11.96
C LEU A 57 13.14 4.60 -13.21
N GLU A 58 14.43 4.89 -13.03
CA GLU A 58 15.38 5.09 -14.13
C GLU A 58 15.80 3.74 -14.71
N ARG A 59 16.05 2.77 -13.83
CA ARG A 59 16.40 1.39 -14.17
C ARG A 59 15.23 0.52 -14.65
N LYS A 60 14.01 1.06 -14.63
CA LYS A 60 12.77 0.35 -15.02
C LYS A 60 12.49 -0.90 -14.19
N GLU A 61 12.96 -0.89 -12.94
CA GLU A 61 12.76 -1.96 -11.99
C GLU A 61 11.35 -1.86 -11.37
N ASN A 62 10.78 -3.00 -11.00
CA ASN A 62 9.53 -3.08 -10.26
C ASN A 62 9.79 -3.11 -8.75
N VAL A 63 8.76 -2.86 -7.95
CA VAL A 63 8.80 -3.06 -6.49
C VAL A 63 7.61 -3.90 -6.10
N VAL A 64 7.82 -4.94 -5.29
CA VAL A 64 6.74 -5.82 -4.83
C VAL A 64 6.73 -5.84 -3.31
N PHE A 65 5.64 -5.37 -2.72
CA PHE A 65 5.37 -5.48 -1.29
C PHE A 65 4.52 -6.72 -1.03
N LEU A 66 5.07 -7.67 -0.28
CA LEU A 66 4.42 -8.92 0.09
C LEU A 66 4.22 -9.00 1.60
N GLY A 67 3.12 -9.61 2.06
CA GLY A 67 2.87 -9.81 3.48
C GLY A 67 1.38 -9.83 3.86
N PRO A 68 1.03 -10.17 5.10
CA PRO A 68 -0.36 -10.32 5.51
C PRO A 68 -1.14 -8.98 5.52
N PRO A 69 -2.47 -9.00 5.62
CA PRO A 69 -3.28 -7.78 5.66
C PRO A 69 -2.89 -6.84 6.81
N GLY A 70 -2.96 -5.53 6.56
CA GLY A 70 -2.78 -4.51 7.59
C GLY A 70 -1.34 -4.22 8.02
N VAL A 71 -0.32 -4.80 7.39
CA VAL A 71 1.10 -4.59 7.75
C VAL A 71 1.75 -3.34 7.14
N GLY A 72 1.03 -2.58 6.30
CA GLY A 72 1.51 -1.32 5.71
C GLY A 72 1.96 -1.37 4.24
N LYS A 73 1.69 -2.46 3.50
CA LYS A 73 2.04 -2.58 2.07
C LYS A 73 1.49 -1.42 1.21
N THR A 74 0.18 -1.19 1.28
CA THR A 74 -0.49 -0.11 0.55
C THR A 74 0.05 1.27 0.97
N HIS A 75 0.37 1.47 2.25
CA HIS A 75 0.98 2.72 2.74
C HIS A 75 2.29 2.99 2.01
N LEU A 76 3.19 2.01 1.97
CA LEU A 76 4.50 2.14 1.31
C LEU A 76 4.38 2.31 -0.21
N ALA A 77 3.41 1.62 -0.83
CA ALA A 77 3.14 1.79 -2.26
C ALA A 77 2.64 3.21 -2.57
N ILE A 78 1.75 3.74 -1.74
CA ILE A 78 1.27 5.12 -1.82
C ILE A 78 2.41 6.10 -1.55
N SER A 79 3.28 5.85 -0.56
CA SER A 79 4.38 6.77 -0.25
C SER A 79 5.37 6.90 -1.41
N LEU A 80 5.68 5.80 -2.10
CA LEU A 80 6.46 5.82 -3.34
C LEU A 80 5.76 6.61 -4.45
N ALA A 81 4.44 6.46 -4.59
CA ALA A 81 3.66 7.23 -5.55
C ALA A 81 3.64 8.72 -5.24
N VAL A 82 3.53 9.10 -3.97
CA VAL A 82 3.54 10.50 -3.51
C VAL A 82 4.88 11.14 -3.81
N ILE A 83 6.00 10.54 -3.37
CA ILE A 83 7.33 11.11 -3.64
C ILE A 83 7.65 11.15 -5.14
N ALA A 84 7.17 10.17 -5.93
CA ALA A 84 7.32 10.20 -7.39
C ALA A 84 6.53 11.36 -8.03
N ALA A 85 5.30 11.60 -7.57
CA ALA A 85 4.49 12.73 -8.02
C ALA A 85 5.12 14.08 -7.62
N GLU A 86 5.67 14.19 -6.41
CA GLU A 86 6.39 15.36 -5.93
C GLU A 86 7.64 15.68 -6.77
N ARG A 87 8.36 14.65 -7.23
CA ARG A 87 9.46 14.78 -8.19
C ARG A 87 9.00 14.94 -9.65
N GLY A 88 7.73 15.24 -9.87
CA GLY A 88 7.16 15.54 -11.19
C GLY A 88 7.01 14.34 -12.12
N ARG A 89 7.07 13.10 -11.59
CA ARG A 89 6.84 11.89 -12.39
C ARG A 89 5.34 11.67 -12.55
N ARG A 90 4.95 11.11 -13.70
CA ARG A 90 3.55 10.72 -13.94
C ARG A 90 3.28 9.42 -13.20
N VAL A 91 2.28 9.43 -12.32
CA VAL A 91 1.91 8.29 -11.49
C VAL A 91 0.47 7.86 -11.79
N TYR A 92 0.15 6.59 -11.60
CA TYR A 92 -1.21 6.06 -11.69
C TYR A 92 -1.41 4.97 -10.65
N TYR A 93 -2.49 5.05 -9.87
CA TYR A 93 -2.89 4.08 -8.86
C TYR A 93 -4.18 3.37 -9.28
N ALA A 94 -4.23 2.07 -9.04
CA ALA A 94 -5.45 1.26 -9.14
C ALA A 94 -5.34 0.03 -8.22
N THR A 95 -6.48 -0.48 -7.76
CA THR A 95 -6.54 -1.87 -7.30
C THR A 95 -6.49 -2.80 -8.53
N LEU A 96 -6.06 -4.06 -8.34
CA LEU A 96 -6.09 -5.04 -9.43
C LEU A 96 -7.53 -5.26 -9.95
N ALA A 97 -8.51 -5.30 -9.04
CA ALA A 97 -9.92 -5.49 -9.39
C ALA A 97 -10.44 -4.36 -10.29
N ASP A 98 -10.25 -3.10 -9.89
CA ASP A 98 -10.65 -1.94 -10.69
C ASP A 98 -9.97 -1.94 -12.07
N LEU A 99 -8.68 -2.27 -12.08
CA LEU A 99 -7.88 -2.30 -13.28
C LEU A 99 -8.42 -3.32 -14.29
N ILE A 100 -8.79 -4.51 -13.82
CA ILE A 100 -9.38 -5.56 -14.64
C ILE A 100 -10.73 -5.14 -15.17
N THR A 101 -11.62 -4.66 -14.30
CA THR A 101 -12.95 -4.15 -14.73
C THR A 101 -12.79 -3.11 -15.84
N TRP A 102 -11.92 -2.12 -15.66
CA TRP A 102 -11.71 -1.09 -16.69
C TRP A 102 -11.10 -1.60 -17.99
N LEU A 103 -10.28 -2.66 -17.94
CA LEU A 103 -9.70 -3.27 -19.13
C LEU A 103 -10.74 -4.11 -19.87
N GLU A 104 -11.56 -4.87 -19.15
CA GLU A 104 -12.66 -5.66 -19.70
C GLU A 104 -13.72 -4.77 -20.35
N ASP A 105 -14.17 -3.72 -19.64
CA ASP A 105 -15.09 -2.72 -20.17
C ASP A 105 -14.53 -2.09 -21.45
N ALA A 106 -13.23 -1.76 -21.45
CA ALA A 106 -12.58 -1.17 -22.60
C ALA A 106 -12.45 -2.12 -23.78
N GLN A 107 -12.29 -3.41 -23.52
CA GLN A 107 -12.30 -4.43 -24.56
C GLN A 107 -13.70 -4.58 -25.16
N GLN A 108 -14.73 -4.66 -24.33
CA GLN A 108 -16.13 -4.77 -24.78
C GLN A 108 -16.56 -3.55 -25.61
N ALA A 109 -16.15 -2.35 -25.20
CA ALA A 109 -16.44 -1.11 -25.91
C ALA A 109 -15.48 -0.81 -27.08
N GLY A 110 -14.58 -1.73 -27.45
CA GLY A 110 -13.70 -1.59 -28.61
C GLY A 110 -12.60 -0.53 -28.49
N HIS A 111 -12.30 -0.05 -27.28
CA HIS A 111 -11.29 1.00 -27.04
C HIS A 111 -10.13 0.55 -26.14
N LEU A 112 -9.88 -0.76 -26.06
CA LEU A 112 -8.79 -1.37 -25.27
C LEU A 112 -7.43 -0.75 -25.57
N THR A 113 -7.08 -0.57 -26.85
CA THR A 113 -5.79 0.01 -27.26
C THR A 113 -5.58 1.42 -26.68
N ARG A 114 -6.63 2.24 -26.62
CA ARG A 114 -6.58 3.58 -26.01
C ARG A 114 -6.42 3.48 -24.49
N ARG A 115 -7.12 2.53 -23.86
CA ARG A 115 -7.03 2.30 -22.41
C ARG A 115 -5.63 1.84 -21.99
N LEU A 116 -5.07 0.86 -22.69
CA LEU A 116 -3.70 0.36 -22.47
C LEU A 116 -2.66 1.47 -22.63
N ARG A 117 -2.78 2.32 -23.66
CA ARG A 117 -1.87 3.48 -23.82
C ARG A 117 -1.89 4.41 -22.61
N THR A 118 -3.08 4.64 -22.05
CA THR A 118 -3.24 5.47 -20.84
C THR A 118 -2.55 4.84 -19.64
N LEU A 119 -2.65 3.52 -19.47
CA LEU A 119 -2.09 2.76 -18.34
C LEU A 119 -0.58 2.46 -18.48
N VAL A 120 -0.05 2.43 -19.70
CA VAL A 120 1.40 2.25 -19.97
C VAL A 120 2.15 3.58 -19.84
N SER A 121 1.51 4.71 -20.19
CA SER A 121 2.17 6.03 -20.21
C SER A 121 2.73 6.59 -18.88
N PRO A 122 2.23 6.23 -17.67
CA PRO A 122 2.78 6.71 -16.41
C PRO A 122 4.16 6.10 -16.15
N SER A 123 5.09 6.93 -15.67
CA SER A 123 6.43 6.51 -15.26
C SER A 123 6.40 5.52 -14.11
N LEU A 124 5.42 5.65 -13.22
CA LEU A 124 5.15 4.73 -12.13
C LEU A 124 3.67 4.33 -12.13
N MET A 125 3.39 3.04 -12.05
CA MET A 125 2.05 2.53 -11.81
C MET A 125 2.03 1.76 -10.49
N VAL A 126 1.02 1.99 -9.65
CA VAL A 126 0.74 1.20 -8.45
C VAL A 126 -0.45 0.29 -8.76
N VAL A 127 -0.26 -1.00 -8.54
CA VAL A 127 -1.32 -2.01 -8.60
C VAL A 127 -1.44 -2.62 -7.21
N ASP A 128 -2.49 -2.21 -6.50
CA ASP A 128 -2.74 -2.60 -5.11
C ASP A 128 -3.67 -3.83 -5.04
N GLU A 129 -3.65 -4.51 -3.89
CA GLU A 129 -4.61 -5.56 -3.52
C GLU A 129 -4.62 -6.82 -4.40
N ILE A 130 -3.46 -7.25 -4.89
CA ILE A 130 -3.35 -8.52 -5.61
C ILE A 130 -3.56 -9.69 -4.64
N GLY A 131 -4.47 -10.61 -5.00
CA GLY A 131 -4.73 -11.83 -4.26
C GLY A 131 -5.92 -11.78 -3.29
N TYR A 132 -6.71 -10.70 -3.30
CA TYR A 132 -7.95 -10.62 -2.52
C TYR A 132 -9.19 -11.14 -3.26
N LEU A 133 -9.30 -10.86 -4.56
CA LEU A 133 -10.43 -11.28 -5.37
C LEU A 133 -9.95 -12.21 -6.48
N PRO A 134 -10.68 -13.31 -6.77
CA PRO A 134 -10.43 -14.08 -7.98
C PRO A 134 -10.73 -13.20 -9.18
N ILE A 135 -9.97 -13.40 -10.25
CA ILE A 135 -10.11 -12.61 -11.47
C ILE A 135 -10.55 -13.50 -12.62
N SER A 136 -11.26 -12.91 -13.58
CA SER A 136 -11.69 -13.65 -14.77
C SER A 136 -10.46 -14.02 -15.61
N ARG A 137 -10.57 -15.09 -16.42
CA ARG A 137 -9.52 -15.48 -17.36
C ARG A 137 -9.21 -14.35 -18.36
N THR A 138 -10.23 -13.63 -18.81
CA THR A 138 -10.06 -12.47 -19.70
C THR A 138 -9.32 -11.35 -18.98
N GLY A 139 -9.68 -11.07 -17.73
CA GLY A 139 -9.00 -10.11 -16.88
C GLY A 139 -7.51 -10.43 -16.68
N ALA A 140 -7.19 -11.71 -16.44
CA ALA A 140 -5.82 -12.20 -16.34
C ALA A 140 -5.01 -11.94 -17.62
N GLN A 141 -5.58 -12.25 -18.79
CA GLN A 141 -4.96 -12.01 -20.10
C GLN A 141 -4.72 -10.51 -20.35
N LEU A 142 -5.70 -9.67 -20.02
CA LEU A 142 -5.61 -8.22 -20.18
C LEU A 142 -4.58 -7.60 -19.24
N PHE A 143 -4.52 -8.06 -17.99
CA PHE A 143 -3.49 -7.67 -17.04
C PHE A 143 -2.11 -8.11 -17.51
N PHE A 144 -1.97 -9.34 -18.01
CA PHE A 144 -0.73 -9.81 -18.61
C PHE A 144 -0.29 -8.95 -19.79
N GLN A 145 -1.21 -8.56 -20.66
CA GLN A 145 -0.91 -7.66 -21.78
C GLN A 145 -0.43 -6.29 -21.30
N LEU A 146 -1.05 -5.73 -20.26
CA LEU A 146 -0.61 -4.48 -19.66
C LEU A 146 0.79 -4.60 -19.06
N MET A 147 1.03 -5.62 -18.23
CA MET A 147 2.32 -5.83 -17.57
C MET A 147 3.43 -6.07 -18.58
N SER A 148 3.17 -6.85 -19.62
CA SER A 148 4.12 -7.09 -20.72
C SER A 148 4.49 -5.81 -21.48
N ARG A 149 3.57 -4.85 -21.63
CA ARG A 149 3.88 -3.54 -22.26
C ARG A 149 4.64 -2.59 -21.35
N ARG A 150 4.60 -2.80 -20.03
CA ARG A 150 5.33 -2.00 -19.05
C ARG A 150 6.73 -2.56 -18.76
N TYR A 151 6.89 -3.87 -18.93
CA TYR A 151 8.17 -4.58 -18.79
C TYR A 151 9.30 -3.84 -19.54
N GLU A 152 10.41 -3.58 -18.85
CA GLU A 152 11.58 -2.82 -19.34
C GLU A 152 11.31 -1.38 -19.85
N HIS A 153 10.08 -0.87 -19.75
CA HIS A 153 9.70 0.47 -20.23
C HIS A 153 9.29 1.41 -19.11
N ALA A 154 8.58 0.92 -18.09
CA ALA A 154 8.13 1.71 -16.96
C ALA A 154 7.92 0.86 -15.70
N SER A 155 8.29 1.41 -14.56
CA SER A 155 8.23 0.69 -13.27
C SER A 155 6.80 0.51 -12.77
N THR A 156 6.58 -0.62 -12.09
CA THR A 156 5.33 -0.93 -11.42
C THR A 156 5.60 -1.29 -9.97
N VAL A 157 4.83 -0.69 -9.06
CA VAL A 157 4.77 -1.07 -7.65
C VAL A 157 3.55 -1.95 -7.45
N LEU A 158 3.75 -3.11 -6.83
CA LEU A 158 2.72 -4.13 -6.61
C LEU A 158 2.56 -4.37 -5.12
N THR A 159 1.34 -4.59 -4.66
CA THR A 159 1.10 -5.14 -3.32
C THR A 159 0.32 -6.43 -3.40
N SER A 160 0.72 -7.42 -2.59
CA SER A 160 -0.02 -8.67 -2.49
C SER A 160 -0.01 -9.22 -1.07
N ASN A 161 -1.12 -9.85 -0.69
CA ASN A 161 -1.22 -10.69 0.50
C ASN A 161 -0.86 -12.16 0.24
N LYS A 162 -0.55 -12.51 -1.01
CA LYS A 162 -0.22 -13.85 -1.50
C LYS A 162 1.25 -13.92 -1.90
N SER A 163 1.89 -15.06 -1.70
CA SER A 163 3.22 -15.32 -2.28
C SER A 163 3.11 -15.48 -3.81
N PHE A 164 4.24 -15.41 -4.53
CA PHE A 164 4.22 -15.62 -5.98
C PHE A 164 3.75 -17.02 -6.39
N GLU A 165 3.99 -18.03 -5.55
CA GLU A 165 3.54 -19.41 -5.79
C GLU A 165 2.00 -19.49 -5.80
N GLU A 166 1.34 -18.68 -4.97
CA GLU A 166 -0.12 -18.63 -4.88
C GLU A 166 -0.77 -17.80 -6.00
N TRP A 167 0.01 -17.10 -6.84
CA TRP A 167 -0.57 -16.29 -7.92
C TRP A 167 -1.21 -17.16 -9.01
N GLY A 168 -0.77 -18.41 -9.18
CA GLY A 168 -1.44 -19.36 -10.09
C GLY A 168 -2.94 -19.48 -9.81
N GLU A 169 -3.31 -19.61 -8.54
CA GLU A 169 -4.71 -19.66 -8.09
C GLU A 169 -5.45 -18.35 -8.34
N VAL A 170 -4.78 -17.22 -8.12
CA VAL A 170 -5.37 -15.88 -8.31
C VAL A 170 -5.72 -15.65 -9.79
N PHE A 171 -4.78 -15.95 -10.70
CA PHE A 171 -4.96 -15.75 -12.14
C PHE A 171 -5.76 -16.87 -12.83
N GLY A 172 -6.00 -17.99 -12.14
CA GLY A 172 -6.73 -19.16 -12.66
C GLY A 172 -5.99 -19.92 -13.78
N ASP A 173 -4.69 -19.64 -13.96
CA ASP A 173 -3.83 -20.24 -14.98
C ASP A 173 -2.38 -20.15 -14.51
N GLU A 174 -1.83 -21.29 -14.06
CA GLU A 174 -0.46 -21.38 -13.54
C GLU A 174 0.60 -20.97 -14.57
N VAL A 175 0.38 -21.30 -15.86
CA VAL A 175 1.33 -20.99 -16.93
C VAL A 175 1.36 -19.48 -17.18
N MET A 176 0.19 -18.84 -17.19
CA MET A 176 0.09 -17.39 -17.33
C MET A 176 0.67 -16.66 -16.11
N ALA A 177 0.39 -17.16 -14.90
CA ALA A 177 0.96 -16.61 -13.68
C ALA A 177 2.49 -16.71 -13.70
N ALA A 178 3.06 -17.88 -14.04
CA ALA A 178 4.50 -18.06 -14.15
C ALA A 178 5.12 -17.10 -15.17
N ALA A 179 4.51 -16.95 -16.34
CA ALA A 179 4.96 -16.02 -17.37
C ALA A 179 4.88 -14.54 -16.93
N LEU A 180 3.90 -14.18 -16.11
CA LEU A 180 3.75 -12.84 -15.54
C LEU A 180 4.79 -12.59 -14.45
N ILE A 181 4.99 -13.57 -13.54
CA ILE A 181 5.99 -13.52 -12.47
C ILE A 181 7.39 -13.38 -13.05
N ASP A 182 7.73 -14.17 -14.07
CA ASP A 182 9.02 -14.11 -14.76
C ASP A 182 9.37 -12.67 -15.19
N ARG A 183 8.45 -12.02 -15.92
CA ARG A 183 8.61 -10.62 -16.37
C ARG A 183 8.61 -9.63 -15.21
N LEU A 184 7.80 -9.86 -14.18
CA LEU A 184 7.72 -8.95 -13.03
C LEU A 184 8.97 -9.00 -12.16
N VAL A 185 9.50 -10.21 -11.94
CA VAL A 185 10.54 -10.50 -10.95
C VAL A 185 11.94 -10.37 -11.53
N HIS A 186 12.12 -10.50 -12.85
CA HIS A 186 13.43 -10.37 -13.49
C HIS A 186 14.19 -9.09 -13.07
N HIS A 187 13.48 -7.97 -12.97
CA HIS A 187 14.01 -6.71 -12.45
C HIS A 187 13.10 -6.15 -11.36
N CYS A 188 13.22 -6.64 -10.13
CA CYS A 188 12.38 -6.15 -9.03
C CYS A 188 13.08 -6.06 -7.68
N HIS A 189 12.56 -5.16 -6.85
CA HIS A 189 12.83 -5.08 -5.42
C HIS A 189 11.69 -5.76 -4.67
N ILE A 190 11.98 -6.87 -4.00
CA ILE A 190 11.00 -7.57 -3.17
C ILE A 190 11.16 -7.10 -1.72
N VAL A 191 10.05 -6.63 -1.13
CA VAL A 191 9.97 -6.22 0.26
C VAL A 191 8.94 -7.09 0.96
N ASN A 192 9.42 -8.06 1.74
CA ASN A 192 8.59 -8.94 2.55
C ASN A 192 8.33 -8.30 3.91
N ILE A 193 7.07 -7.98 4.18
CA ILE A 193 6.62 -7.34 5.42
C ILE A 193 5.93 -8.40 6.29
N ARG A 194 6.46 -8.62 7.49
CA ARG A 194 5.92 -9.57 8.47
C ARG A 194 5.69 -8.89 9.80
N GLY A 195 4.51 -9.03 10.39
CA GLY A 195 4.27 -8.49 11.72
C GLY A 195 2.80 -8.25 11.99
N ASN A 196 2.54 -7.48 13.04
CA ASN A 196 1.19 -7.18 13.47
C ASN A 196 0.49 -6.20 12.53
N SER A 197 -0.84 -6.32 12.45
CA SER A 197 -1.68 -5.41 11.68
C SER A 197 -1.82 -4.06 12.39
N TYR A 198 -1.49 -2.98 11.68
CA TYR A 198 -1.74 -1.60 12.11
C TYR A 198 -3.23 -1.35 12.37
N ARG A 199 -4.11 -1.88 11.51
CA ARG A 199 -5.56 -1.76 11.64
C ARG A 199 -6.07 -2.39 12.94
N MET A 200 -5.49 -3.52 13.34
CA MET A 200 -5.84 -4.18 14.60
C MET A 200 -5.31 -3.43 15.83
N ARG A 201 -4.14 -2.79 15.73
CA ARG A 201 -3.61 -1.91 16.78
C ARG A 201 -4.56 -0.74 17.04
N GLU A 202 -5.00 -0.07 15.97
CA GLU A 202 -5.96 1.04 16.05
C GLU A 202 -7.28 0.60 16.69
N HIS A 203 -7.81 -0.56 16.27
CA HIS A 203 -9.03 -1.12 16.86
C HIS A 203 -8.88 -1.43 18.36
N ARG A 204 -7.77 -2.05 18.79
CA ARG A 204 -7.50 -2.33 20.22
C ARG A 204 -7.37 -1.04 21.03
N ALA A 205 -6.68 -0.02 20.49
CA ALA A 205 -6.53 1.27 21.15
C ALA A 205 -7.91 1.96 21.33
N LEU A 206 -8.75 1.93 20.29
CA LEU A 206 -10.12 2.46 20.38
C LEU A 206 -10.94 1.70 21.43
N ALA A 207 -10.91 0.35 21.40
CA ALA A 207 -11.63 -0.49 22.35
C ALA A 207 -11.19 -0.21 23.80
N SER A 208 -9.90 -0.04 24.06
CA SER A 208 -9.38 0.30 25.39
C SER A 208 -9.84 1.66 25.91
N ARG A 209 -10.08 2.63 25.02
CA ARG A 209 -10.60 3.96 25.38
C ARG A 209 -12.10 3.97 25.65
N LEU A 210 -12.84 3.05 25.02
CA LEU A 210 -14.27 2.89 25.17
C LEU A 210 -14.66 1.92 26.30
N ALA A 211 -13.69 1.20 26.88
CA ALA A 211 -13.93 0.33 28.00
C ALA A 211 -14.36 1.15 29.24
N PRO A 212 -15.42 0.75 29.96
CA PRO A 212 -15.78 1.40 31.20
C PRO A 212 -14.62 1.29 32.20
N PRO A 213 -14.42 2.30 33.08
CA PRO A 213 -13.37 2.23 34.08
C PRO A 213 -13.55 0.95 34.92
N PRO A 214 -12.43 0.31 35.32
CA PRO A 214 -12.51 -0.89 36.16
C PRO A 214 -13.34 -0.57 37.40
N ALA A 215 -14.25 -1.48 37.75
CA ALA A 215 -15.07 -1.35 38.94
C ALA A 215 -14.14 -1.14 40.15
N PRO A 216 -14.46 -0.20 41.07
CA PRO A 216 -13.63 0.02 42.24
C PRO A 216 -13.50 -1.27 43.04
N ASP A 217 -12.26 -1.63 43.41
CA ASP A 217 -11.95 -2.82 44.19
C ASP A 217 -12.80 -2.85 45.47
N SER A 218 -13.67 -3.86 45.58
CA SER A 218 -14.50 -4.10 46.76
C SER A 218 -13.72 -4.70 47.94
N SER A 219 -12.40 -4.72 47.88
CA SER A 219 -11.52 -5.36 48.88
C SER A 219 -11.07 -4.45 50.02
N SER A 220 -11.38 -3.14 50.00
CA SER A 220 -11.16 -2.25 51.14
C SER A 220 -12.43 -2.02 51.96
N ALA A 221 -13.06 -3.11 52.43
CA ALA A 221 -14.03 -2.99 53.52
C ALA A 221 -13.26 -2.74 54.84
N PRO A 222 -13.55 -1.69 55.61
CA PRO A 222 -12.89 -1.47 56.88
C PRO A 222 -13.24 -2.64 57.82
N VAL A 223 -12.21 -3.32 58.31
CA VAL A 223 -12.31 -4.35 59.35
C VAL A 223 -13.07 -3.74 60.53
N ARG A 224 -14.32 -4.16 60.77
CA ARG A 224 -15.07 -3.77 61.96
C ARG A 224 -14.26 -4.18 63.19
N GLY A 225 -13.80 -3.19 63.95
CA GLY A 225 -13.07 -3.39 65.19
C GLY A 225 -13.88 -4.26 66.15
N ARG A 226 -13.23 -5.30 66.68
CA ARG A 226 -13.77 -6.12 67.78
C ARG A 226 -13.89 -5.24 69.03
N SER A 227 -15.10 -5.09 69.57
CA SER A 227 -15.33 -4.49 70.88
C SER A 227 -14.66 -5.33 71.99
N PRO A 228 -14.04 -4.71 73.01
CA PRO A 228 -13.41 -5.45 74.10
C PRO A 228 -14.45 -6.03 75.08
N ARG A 229 -14.11 -7.21 75.61
CA ARG A 229 -14.82 -7.96 76.66
C ARG A 229 -15.12 -7.08 77.88
N ARG A 230 -16.37 -7.08 78.37
CA ARG A 230 -16.68 -6.73 79.75
C ARG A 230 -16.48 -7.97 80.64
N GLN A 231 -15.60 -7.82 81.63
CA GLN A 231 -15.53 -8.64 82.85
C GLN A 231 -16.35 -7.92 83.93
N GLU A 232 -17.47 -8.48 84.36
CA GLU A 232 -18.15 -8.23 85.66
C GLU A 232 -19.09 -9.44 85.85
N GLY A 233 -19.17 -10.18 86.94
CA GLY A 233 -18.43 -10.30 88.19
C GLY A 233 -18.77 -11.64 88.83
#